data_AF-A0A357L1I7-F1
#
_entry.id   AF-A0A357L1I7-F1
#
_cell.length_a   1.000
_cell.length_b   1.000
_cell.length_c   1.000
_cell.angle_alpha   90.00
_cell.angle_beta   90.00
_cell.angle_gamma   90.00
#
_symmetry.space_group_name_H-M   'P 1'
#
loop_
_entity.id
_entity.type
_entity.pdbx_description
1 polymer ?
#
loop_
_entity_poly.entity_id
_entity_poly.type
_entity_poly.pdbx_seq_one_letter_code
_entity_poly.pdbx_strand_id
1 'polypeptide(L)'
;EAVIVKDGVIVDVGGIDDLVQAYPGAAFDERFLRRTLMPAFVDVRLPPNSPGVIDVPCQGAILAEEIAAGSTNGRPIRVVASGQVALAAAIEAVRRIPAKAAIGRLSIEGRGTVSPETVELLTALNVALILSDEVLPDACDPPPRSGDGENNGAMFPISGVIAIAPAEGDNRFLAAAGKRLLDSGPLRLAPQEALEAITTDAAFALGEEASRGVIAPGRRATFAVLDRNPLATPAETWAAISGEAFSTAAQ
;
A
#
# COMPACT_ATOMS: atom_id res chain seq x y z
N GLU A 1 21.85 12.02 6.86
CA GLU A 1 21.93 10.62 6.39
C GLU A 1 22.23 10.61 4.90
N ALA A 2 22.75 9.51 4.38
CA ALA A 2 23.03 9.27 2.96
C ALA A 2 22.90 7.79 2.62
N VAL A 3 22.95 7.49 1.32
CA VAL A 3 22.82 6.15 0.74
C VAL A 3 24.03 5.91 -0.17
N ILE A 4 24.72 4.79 -0.01
CA ILE A 4 25.78 4.38 -0.96
C ILE A 4 25.15 3.47 -2.01
N VAL A 5 25.35 3.84 -3.26
CA VAL A 5 24.83 3.10 -4.41
C VAL A 5 25.99 2.64 -5.29
N LYS A 6 25.98 1.35 -5.65
CA LYS A 6 26.93 0.75 -6.58
C LYS A 6 26.15 -0.10 -7.59
N ASP A 7 26.41 0.11 -8.88
CA ASP A 7 25.75 -0.63 -9.97
C ASP A 7 24.21 -0.64 -9.85
N GLY A 8 23.66 0.48 -9.41
CA GLY A 8 22.23 0.70 -9.18
C GLY A 8 21.61 -0.01 -7.97
N VAL A 9 22.43 -0.61 -7.11
CA VAL A 9 22.03 -1.29 -5.87
C VAL A 9 22.54 -0.50 -4.66
N ILE A 10 21.71 -0.37 -3.64
CA ILE A 10 22.09 0.19 -2.35
C ILE A 10 23.02 -0.81 -1.65
N VAL A 11 24.20 -0.36 -1.26
CA VAL A 11 25.16 -1.20 -0.51
C VAL A 11 25.28 -0.77 0.95
N ASP A 12 24.93 0.47 1.27
CA ASP A 12 24.99 0.99 2.64
C ASP A 12 24.05 2.19 2.85
N VAL A 13 23.66 2.43 4.11
CA VAL A 13 22.81 3.55 4.55
C VAL A 13 23.30 4.05 5.91
N GLY A 14 23.37 5.37 6.12
CA GLY A 14 23.87 5.88 7.40
C GLY A 14 24.18 7.38 7.44
N GLY A 15 24.95 7.79 8.45
CA GLY A 15 25.47 9.15 8.58
C GLY A 15 26.42 9.50 7.42
N ILE A 16 26.42 10.76 6.99
CA ILE A 16 27.28 11.22 5.88
C ILE A 16 28.75 10.99 6.24
N ASP A 17 29.16 11.40 7.44
CA ASP A 17 30.56 11.29 7.89
C ASP A 17 31.03 9.84 7.96
N ASP A 18 30.20 8.94 8.52
CA ASP A 18 30.48 7.50 8.60
C ASP A 18 30.65 6.88 7.21
N LEU A 19 29.77 7.24 6.27
CA LEU A 19 29.80 6.70 4.90
C LEU A 19 30.96 7.27 4.08
N VAL A 20 31.31 8.55 4.23
CA VAL A 20 32.49 9.14 3.57
C VAL A 20 33.77 8.47 4.06
N GLN A 21 33.86 8.16 5.36
CA GLN A 21 34.99 7.43 5.92
C GLN A 21 35.04 5.97 5.43
N ALA A 22 33.89 5.28 5.35
CA ALA A 22 33.82 3.90 4.90
C ALA A 22 34.07 3.75 3.38
N TYR A 23 33.72 4.76 2.58
CA TYR A 23 33.82 4.74 1.11
C TYR A 23 34.57 5.98 0.56
N PRO A 24 35.87 6.16 0.85
CA PRO A 24 36.61 7.39 0.55
C PRO A 24 36.81 7.69 -0.95
N GLY A 25 36.50 6.73 -1.83
CA GLY A 25 36.56 6.89 -3.29
C GLY A 25 35.19 7.07 -3.96
N ALA A 26 34.10 7.10 -3.18
CA ALA A 26 32.76 7.30 -3.73
C ALA A 26 32.58 8.75 -4.20
N ALA A 27 31.92 8.93 -5.35
CA ALA A 27 31.48 10.25 -5.80
C ALA A 27 30.32 10.74 -4.92
N PHE A 28 30.42 11.96 -4.41
CA PHE A 28 29.38 12.57 -3.59
C PHE A 28 28.37 13.33 -4.46
N ASP A 29 27.12 12.89 -4.43
CA ASP A 29 26.03 13.50 -5.20
C ASP A 29 25.18 14.41 -4.29
N GLU A 30 25.34 15.72 -4.45
CA GLU A 30 24.66 16.72 -3.63
C GLU A 30 23.30 17.17 -4.22
N ARG A 31 22.86 16.62 -5.36
CA ARG A 31 21.61 17.06 -6.02
C ARG A 31 20.38 17.00 -5.11
N PHE A 32 20.39 16.08 -4.15
CA PHE A 32 19.29 15.86 -3.21
C PHE A 32 19.58 16.38 -1.80
N LEU A 33 20.63 17.18 -1.62
CA LEU A 33 20.95 17.78 -0.34
C LEU A 33 19.76 18.65 0.13
N ARG A 34 19.35 18.46 1.39
CA ARG A 34 18.16 19.10 2.02
C ARG A 34 16.80 18.70 1.44
N ARG A 35 16.74 17.70 0.55
CA ARG A 35 15.50 17.04 0.14
C ARG A 35 15.20 15.87 1.06
N THR A 36 13.97 15.35 1.02
CA THR A 36 13.61 14.12 1.73
C THR A 36 13.66 12.95 0.76
N LEU A 37 14.50 11.96 1.04
CA LEU A 37 14.51 10.70 0.32
C LEU A 37 13.55 9.73 1.03
N MET A 38 12.70 9.08 0.23
CA MET A 38 11.79 8.02 0.66
C MET A 38 11.96 6.79 -0.24
N PRO A 39 11.57 5.59 0.22
CA PRO A 39 11.37 4.48 -0.71
C PRO A 39 10.48 4.95 -1.87
N ALA A 40 10.79 4.51 -3.09
CA ALA A 40 9.92 4.80 -4.22
C ALA A 40 8.50 4.30 -3.93
N PHE A 41 7.50 5.10 -4.30
CA PHE A 41 6.10 4.71 -4.15
C PHE A 41 5.80 3.49 -5.00
N VAL A 42 4.99 2.58 -4.46
CA VAL A 42 4.63 1.33 -5.11
C VAL A 42 3.17 1.42 -5.57
N ASP A 43 2.98 1.35 -6.88
CA ASP A 43 1.66 1.35 -7.48
C ASP A 43 1.04 -0.04 -7.41
N VAL A 44 0.06 -0.21 -6.53
CA VAL A 44 -0.66 -1.49 -6.39
C VAL A 44 -1.80 -1.65 -7.38
N ARG A 45 -2.13 -0.66 -8.21
CA ARG A 45 -3.21 -0.79 -9.20
C ARG A 45 -2.90 -1.91 -10.19
N LEU A 46 -3.96 -2.57 -10.65
CA LEU A 46 -3.86 -3.69 -11.57
C LEU A 46 -4.16 -3.22 -12.99
N PRO A 47 -3.33 -3.59 -13.98
CA PRO A 47 -3.72 -3.50 -15.39
C PRO A 47 -5.01 -4.28 -15.65
N PRO A 48 -5.79 -3.90 -16.69
CA PRO A 48 -6.93 -4.67 -17.15
C PRO A 48 -6.53 -6.13 -17.46
N ASN A 49 -7.37 -7.09 -17.08
CA ASN A 49 -7.15 -8.53 -17.27
C ASN A 49 -5.89 -9.08 -16.56
N SER A 50 -5.44 -8.43 -15.48
CA SER A 50 -4.37 -8.98 -14.65
C SER A 50 -4.73 -10.40 -14.17
N PRO A 51 -3.80 -11.37 -14.26
CA PRO A 51 -4.06 -12.73 -13.80
C PRO A 51 -4.20 -12.76 -12.27
N GLY A 52 -4.97 -13.71 -11.75
CA GLY A 52 -5.16 -13.87 -10.30
C GLY A 52 -6.10 -12.85 -9.67
N VAL A 53 -6.86 -12.11 -10.48
CA VAL A 53 -7.87 -11.16 -9.99
C VAL A 53 -9.23 -11.83 -10.00
N ILE A 54 -9.97 -11.68 -8.90
CA ILE A 54 -11.32 -12.20 -8.71
C ILE A 54 -12.22 -11.05 -8.30
N ASP A 55 -13.12 -10.62 -9.18
CA ASP A 55 -14.10 -9.60 -8.88
C ASP A 55 -15.31 -10.20 -8.15
N VAL A 56 -15.60 -9.70 -6.95
CA VAL A 56 -16.78 -10.06 -6.17
C VAL A 56 -17.91 -9.12 -6.56
N PRO A 57 -19.04 -9.63 -7.08
CA PRO A 57 -20.17 -8.78 -7.46
C PRO A 57 -20.77 -8.09 -6.23
N CYS A 58 -21.47 -6.97 -6.42
CA CYS A 58 -22.07 -6.17 -5.33
C CYS A 58 -22.92 -7.03 -4.36
N GLN A 59 -23.56 -8.09 -4.87
CA GLN A 59 -24.41 -8.99 -4.09
C GLN A 59 -23.62 -9.96 -3.19
N GLY A 60 -22.28 -9.98 -3.27
CA GLY A 60 -21.42 -10.82 -2.44
C GLY A 60 -21.41 -12.29 -2.84
N ALA A 61 -21.70 -12.61 -4.11
CA ALA A 61 -21.63 -13.99 -4.58
C ALA A 61 -20.16 -14.39 -4.81
N ILE A 62 -19.56 -15.06 -3.83
CA ILE A 62 -18.20 -15.62 -3.91
C ILE A 62 -18.07 -16.85 -3.00
N LEU A 63 -17.42 -17.90 -3.49
CA LEU A 63 -17.12 -19.12 -2.74
C LEU A 63 -15.62 -19.24 -2.42
N ALA A 64 -15.31 -19.93 -1.32
CA ALA A 64 -13.93 -20.16 -0.90
C ALA A 64 -13.13 -20.97 -1.94
N GLU A 65 -13.80 -21.90 -2.62
CA GLU A 65 -13.25 -22.75 -3.66
C GLU A 65 -12.86 -21.95 -4.91
N GLU A 66 -13.60 -20.87 -5.23
CA GLU A 66 -13.26 -19.97 -6.34
C GLU A 66 -11.95 -19.22 -6.05
N ILE A 67 -11.80 -18.70 -4.82
CA ILE A 67 -10.57 -18.05 -4.38
C ILE A 67 -9.41 -19.05 -4.35
N ALA A 68 -9.63 -20.26 -3.81
CA ALA A 68 -8.62 -21.30 -3.74
C ALA A 68 -8.17 -21.78 -5.14
N ALA A 69 -9.09 -21.90 -6.09
CA ALA A 69 -8.79 -22.29 -7.47
C ALA A 69 -8.01 -21.22 -8.24
N GLY A 70 -8.16 -19.94 -7.87
CA GLY A 70 -7.37 -18.84 -8.44
C GLY A 70 -5.87 -18.95 -8.17
N SER A 71 -5.46 -19.69 -7.12
CA SER A 71 -4.06 -19.86 -6.75
C SER A 71 -3.39 -20.90 -7.64
N THR A 72 -2.91 -20.48 -8.81
CA THR A 72 -2.12 -21.35 -9.69
C THR A 72 -0.65 -20.97 -9.62
N ASN A 73 0.22 -21.96 -9.36
CA ASN A 73 1.68 -21.81 -9.37
C ASN A 73 2.24 -20.73 -8.43
N GLY A 74 1.61 -20.50 -7.27
CA GLY A 74 2.08 -19.54 -6.26
C GLY A 74 1.91 -18.07 -6.65
N ARG A 75 1.14 -17.77 -7.70
CA ARG A 75 0.81 -16.40 -8.10
C ARG A 75 0.00 -15.69 -7.02
N PRO A 76 0.23 -14.38 -6.79
CA PRO A 76 -0.65 -13.58 -5.95
C PRO A 76 -2.09 -13.61 -6.45
N ILE A 77 -3.04 -13.70 -5.52
CA ILE A 77 -4.46 -13.52 -5.76
C ILE A 77 -4.87 -12.17 -5.20
N ARG A 78 -5.69 -11.45 -5.96
CA ARG A 78 -6.43 -10.29 -5.47
C ARG A 78 -7.91 -10.50 -5.63
N VAL A 79 -8.63 -10.39 -4.51
CA VAL A 79 -10.10 -10.36 -4.50
C VAL A 79 -10.53 -8.90 -4.48
N VAL A 80 -11.25 -8.46 -5.51
CA VAL A 80 -11.74 -7.08 -5.63
C VAL A 80 -13.19 -7.05 -5.16
N ALA A 81 -13.44 -6.35 -4.07
CA ALA A 81 -14.74 -6.28 -3.43
C ALA A 81 -15.30 -4.85 -3.52
N SER A 82 -16.37 -4.68 -4.29
CA SER A 82 -17.04 -3.39 -4.46
C SER A 82 -18.21 -3.26 -3.49
N GLY A 83 -18.04 -2.40 -2.49
CA GLY A 83 -19.04 -2.12 -1.47
C GLY A 83 -19.00 -3.10 -0.29
N GLN A 84 -19.71 -2.75 0.78
CA GLN A 84 -19.65 -3.46 2.05
C GLN A 84 -20.13 -4.92 1.98
N VAL A 85 -21.16 -5.20 1.17
CA VAL A 85 -21.70 -6.56 1.01
C VAL A 85 -20.69 -7.48 0.35
N ALA A 86 -20.05 -7.03 -0.73
CA ALA A 86 -19.01 -7.78 -1.41
C ALA A 86 -17.80 -8.00 -0.50
N LEU A 87 -17.40 -6.97 0.26
CA LEU A 87 -16.25 -7.05 1.17
C LEU A 87 -16.49 -8.06 2.30
N ALA A 88 -17.65 -8.02 2.94
CA ALA A 88 -18.02 -8.98 3.97
C ALA A 88 -18.06 -10.42 3.43
N ALA A 89 -18.61 -10.62 2.24
CA ALA A 89 -18.64 -11.94 1.60
C ALA A 89 -17.23 -12.45 1.26
N ALA A 90 -16.35 -11.59 0.75
CA ALA A 90 -14.97 -11.93 0.45
C ALA A 90 -14.22 -12.38 1.72
N ILE A 91 -14.35 -11.64 2.83
CA ILE A 91 -13.72 -11.99 4.11
C ILE A 91 -14.21 -13.36 4.60
N GLU A 92 -15.53 -13.61 4.55
CA GLU A 92 -16.10 -14.89 4.98
C GLU A 92 -15.67 -16.05 4.08
N ALA A 93 -15.58 -15.85 2.76
CA ALA A 93 -15.03 -16.83 1.84
C ALA A 93 -13.57 -17.16 2.16
N VAL A 94 -12.74 -16.14 2.41
CA VAL A 94 -11.34 -16.31 2.80
C VAL A 94 -11.19 -17.09 4.11
N ARG A 95 -12.02 -16.81 5.12
CA ARG A 95 -12.00 -17.55 6.40
C ARG A 95 -12.28 -19.04 6.27
N ARG A 96 -13.00 -19.44 5.22
CA ARG A 96 -13.35 -20.84 4.95
C ARG A 96 -12.31 -21.57 4.13
N ILE A 97 -11.31 -20.87 3.60
CA ILE A 97 -10.21 -21.50 2.88
C ILE A 97 -9.42 -22.37 3.87
N PRO A 98 -9.28 -23.69 3.62
CA PRO A 98 -8.53 -24.56 4.51
C PRO A 98 -7.07 -24.13 4.61
N ALA A 99 -6.51 -24.12 5.82
CA ALA A 99 -5.15 -23.67 6.18
C ALA A 99 -3.97 -24.40 5.49
N LYS A 100 -4.23 -25.21 4.45
CA LYS A 100 -3.26 -25.94 3.63
C LYS A 100 -3.45 -25.75 2.12
N ALA A 101 -4.44 -24.98 1.68
CA ALA A 101 -4.49 -24.59 0.27
C ALA A 101 -3.23 -23.77 -0.01
N ALA A 102 -2.47 -24.13 -1.04
CA ALA A 102 -1.25 -23.45 -1.48
C ALA A 102 -1.57 -22.06 -2.06
N ILE A 103 -2.34 -21.26 -1.33
CA ILE A 103 -2.61 -19.87 -1.63
C ILE A 103 -1.33 -19.13 -1.30
N GLY A 104 -0.72 -18.57 -2.34
CA GLY A 104 0.47 -17.74 -2.21
C GLY A 104 0.12 -16.43 -1.49
N ARG A 105 0.42 -15.31 -2.12
CA ARG A 105 0.03 -13.99 -1.60
C ARG A 105 -1.45 -13.77 -1.88
N LEU A 106 -2.25 -13.43 -0.85
CA LEU A 106 -3.66 -13.06 -1.01
C LEU A 106 -3.86 -11.63 -0.51
N SER A 107 -4.60 -10.85 -1.29
CA SER A 107 -5.03 -9.51 -0.93
C SER A 107 -6.52 -9.33 -1.21
N ILE A 108 -7.17 -8.47 -0.43
CA ILE A 108 -8.53 -7.99 -0.72
C ILE A 108 -8.45 -6.50 -1.00
N GLU A 109 -8.94 -6.09 -2.16
CA GLU A 109 -9.18 -4.69 -2.49
C GLU A 109 -10.60 -4.31 -2.09
N GLY A 110 -10.72 -3.45 -1.09
CA GLY A 110 -11.99 -2.87 -0.67
C GLY A 110 -12.23 -1.54 -1.38
N ARG A 111 -13.29 -1.49 -2.20
CA ARG A 111 -13.81 -0.23 -2.75
C ARG A 111 -14.97 0.24 -1.88
N GLY A 112 -14.87 1.46 -1.36
CA GLY A 112 -15.83 2.03 -0.42
C GLY A 112 -15.36 2.04 1.02
N THR A 113 -16.33 2.07 1.93
CA THR A 113 -16.08 2.17 3.38
C THR A 113 -15.50 0.87 3.93
N VAL A 114 -14.34 0.96 4.58
CA VAL A 114 -13.69 -0.14 5.30
C VAL A 114 -13.56 0.26 6.77
N SER A 115 -13.82 -0.66 7.70
CA SER A 115 -13.75 -0.41 9.14
C SER A 115 -12.45 -0.94 9.77
N PRO A 116 -12.05 -0.48 10.97
CA PRO A 116 -10.90 -1.02 11.70
C PRO A 116 -11.03 -2.52 11.98
N GLU A 117 -12.24 -3.01 12.29
CA GLU A 117 -12.50 -4.44 12.52
C GLU A 117 -12.20 -5.27 11.26
N THR A 118 -12.42 -4.69 10.07
CA THR A 118 -12.03 -5.35 8.81
C THR A 118 -10.52 -5.53 8.74
N VAL A 119 -9.74 -4.53 9.17
CA VAL A 119 -8.28 -4.65 9.17
C VAL A 119 -7.84 -5.72 10.16
N GLU A 120 -8.37 -5.73 11.38
CA GLU A 120 -8.04 -6.73 12.39
C GLU A 120 -8.32 -8.16 11.90
N LEU A 121 -9.48 -8.37 11.26
CA LEU A 121 -9.85 -9.65 10.68
C LEU A 121 -8.87 -10.09 9.58
N LEU A 122 -8.51 -9.19 8.66
CA LEU A 122 -7.60 -9.50 7.57
C LEU A 122 -6.16 -9.75 8.07
N THR A 123 -5.71 -8.99 9.07
CA THR A 123 -4.43 -9.22 9.74
C THR A 123 -4.38 -10.62 10.36
N ALA A 124 -5.43 -11.02 11.08
CA ALA A 124 -5.51 -12.36 11.68
C ALA A 124 -5.50 -13.50 10.64
N LEU A 125 -5.90 -13.19 9.40
CA LEU A 125 -5.88 -14.11 8.26
C LEU A 125 -4.60 -14.03 7.44
N ASN A 126 -3.66 -13.14 7.79
CA ASN A 126 -2.46 -12.83 7.01
C ASN A 126 -2.79 -12.42 5.56
N VAL A 127 -3.83 -11.61 5.40
CA VAL A 127 -4.29 -11.08 4.11
C VAL A 127 -4.08 -9.58 4.08
N ALA A 128 -3.44 -9.08 3.03
CA ALA A 128 -3.25 -7.65 2.84
C ALA A 128 -4.57 -6.98 2.43
N LEU A 129 -4.88 -5.84 3.05
CA LEU A 129 -5.98 -4.99 2.63
C LEU A 129 -5.46 -3.95 1.63
N ILE A 130 -6.21 -3.71 0.57
CA ILE A 130 -5.95 -2.62 -0.38
C ILE A 130 -7.12 -1.66 -0.34
N LEU A 131 -6.86 -0.45 0.14
CA LEU A 131 -7.81 0.65 0.15
C LEU A 131 -7.83 1.29 -1.23
N SER A 132 -8.94 1.15 -1.93
CA SER A 132 -9.09 1.67 -3.28
C SER A 132 -9.85 2.99 -3.29
N ASP A 133 -9.33 3.97 -4.02
CA ASP A 133 -9.97 5.24 -4.33
C ASP A 133 -10.86 5.12 -5.60
N GLU A 134 -11.00 3.93 -6.18
CA GLU A 134 -11.88 3.70 -7.33
C GLU A 134 -13.34 4.03 -7.01
N VAL A 135 -14.02 4.62 -7.98
CA VAL A 135 -15.44 4.96 -7.86
C VAL A 135 -16.25 3.67 -7.77
N LEU A 136 -17.07 3.57 -6.73
CA LEU A 136 -18.02 2.47 -6.57
C LEU A 136 -19.06 2.49 -7.70
N PRO A 137 -19.39 1.34 -8.29
CA PRO A 137 -20.57 1.23 -9.13
C PRO A 137 -21.83 1.59 -8.33
N ASP A 138 -22.78 2.32 -8.92
CA ASP A 138 -24.03 2.73 -8.24
C ASP A 138 -24.79 1.55 -7.60
N ALA A 139 -24.74 0.38 -8.23
CA ALA A 139 -25.37 -0.84 -7.71
C ALA A 139 -24.71 -1.38 -6.42
N CYS A 140 -23.48 -0.97 -6.13
CA CYS A 140 -22.70 -1.33 -4.96
C CYS A 140 -22.71 -0.24 -3.87
N ASP A 141 -23.34 0.91 -4.11
CA ASP A 141 -23.39 2.08 -3.22
C ASP A 141 -24.81 2.31 -2.68
N PRO A 142 -25.30 1.46 -1.75
CA PRO A 142 -26.60 1.70 -1.14
C PRO A 142 -26.57 3.00 -0.32
N PRO A 143 -27.67 3.78 -0.28
CA PRO A 143 -27.71 5.00 0.52
C PRO A 143 -27.40 4.68 1.99
N PRO A 144 -26.65 5.55 2.69
CA PRO A 144 -26.28 5.35 4.08
C PRO A 144 -27.54 5.12 4.92
N ARG A 145 -27.49 4.16 5.84
CA ARG A 145 -28.64 3.88 6.70
C ARG A 145 -28.70 4.96 7.76
N SER A 146 -29.90 5.49 8.01
CA SER A 146 -30.12 6.43 9.11
C SER A 146 -29.67 5.78 10.43
N GLY A 147 -28.61 6.28 11.04
CA GLY A 147 -28.03 5.73 12.27
C GLY A 147 -26.63 5.12 12.12
N ASP A 148 -25.98 5.21 10.95
CA ASP A 148 -24.54 5.02 10.83
C ASP A 148 -23.86 6.12 11.65
N GLY A 149 -23.63 5.82 12.93
CA GLY A 149 -23.25 6.78 13.96
C GLY A 149 -21.94 7.48 13.64
N GLU A 150 -21.85 8.73 14.08
CA GLU A 150 -20.58 9.43 14.22
C GLU A 150 -19.64 8.57 15.09
N ASN A 151 -18.75 7.82 14.46
CA ASN A 151 -17.69 7.15 15.17
C ASN A 151 -16.79 8.24 15.75
N ASN A 152 -16.81 8.39 17.07
CA ASN A 152 -15.87 9.22 17.80
C ASN A 152 -14.46 8.69 17.49
N GLY A 153 -13.74 9.45 16.65
CA GLY A 153 -12.44 9.12 16.02
C GLY A 153 -11.30 8.89 17.00
N ALA A 154 -11.43 7.86 17.83
CA ALA A 154 -10.33 7.28 18.58
C ALA A 154 -9.39 6.62 17.57
N MET A 155 -8.22 7.22 17.43
CA MET A 155 -7.14 6.71 16.61
C MET A 155 -6.47 5.58 17.37
N PHE A 156 -6.78 4.33 16.98
CA PHE A 156 -6.06 3.17 17.47
C PHE A 156 -4.95 2.81 16.47
N PRO A 157 -3.75 2.44 16.94
CA PRO A 157 -2.71 1.95 16.05
C PRO A 157 -3.22 0.69 15.35
N ILE A 158 -3.11 0.66 14.03
CA ILE A 158 -3.61 -0.44 13.23
C ILE A 158 -2.45 -1.37 12.91
N SER A 159 -2.50 -2.59 13.45
CA SER A 159 -1.52 -3.61 13.11
C SER A 159 -2.06 -4.43 11.95
N GLY A 160 -1.52 -4.22 10.74
CA GLY A 160 -1.90 -4.95 9.54
C GLY A 160 -1.16 -4.46 8.31
N VAL A 161 -1.20 -5.25 7.22
CA VAL A 161 -0.67 -4.81 5.92
C VAL A 161 -1.78 -4.09 5.17
N ILE A 162 -1.63 -2.78 5.01
CA ILE A 162 -2.57 -1.95 4.27
C ILE A 162 -1.84 -1.31 3.11
N ALA A 163 -2.33 -1.49 1.88
CA ALA A 163 -1.86 -0.71 0.74
C ALA A 163 -2.93 0.28 0.27
N ILE A 164 -2.51 1.35 -0.38
CA ILE A 164 -3.43 2.33 -0.98
C ILE A 164 -3.31 2.27 -2.50
N ALA A 165 -4.44 2.03 -3.16
CA ALA A 165 -4.60 2.16 -4.60
C ALA A 165 -5.29 3.50 -4.89
N PRO A 166 -4.58 4.53 -5.40
CA PRO A 166 -5.24 5.73 -5.92
C PRO A 166 -6.20 5.37 -7.06
N ALA A 167 -7.13 6.27 -7.39
CA ALA A 167 -8.00 6.09 -8.55
C ALA A 167 -7.18 5.99 -9.85
N GLU A 168 -7.76 5.36 -10.88
CA GLU A 168 -7.17 5.24 -12.21
C GLU A 168 -6.71 6.61 -12.73
N GLY A 169 -5.45 6.68 -13.18
CA GLY A 169 -4.84 7.90 -13.69
C GLY A 169 -4.32 8.88 -12.63
N ASP A 170 -4.64 8.72 -11.34
CA ASP A 170 -4.07 9.57 -10.29
C ASP A 170 -2.70 9.03 -9.85
N ASN A 171 -1.64 9.78 -10.10
CA ASN A 171 -0.26 9.43 -9.71
C ASN A 171 0.21 10.16 -8.45
N ARG A 172 -0.71 10.83 -7.72
CA ARG A 172 -0.40 11.59 -6.51
C ARG A 172 -0.55 10.71 -5.28
N PHE A 173 0.36 9.76 -5.10
CA PHE A 173 0.35 8.81 -3.97
C PHE A 173 0.29 9.50 -2.59
N LEU A 174 1.03 10.60 -2.40
CA LEU A 174 0.96 11.37 -1.15
C LEU A 174 -0.39 12.05 -0.92
N ALA A 175 -1.10 12.44 -1.98
CA ALA A 175 -2.45 12.96 -1.85
C ALA A 175 -3.42 11.83 -1.44
N ALA A 176 -3.32 10.66 -2.06
CA ALA A 176 -4.12 9.48 -1.68
C ALA A 176 -3.85 9.02 -0.24
N ALA A 177 -2.58 8.95 0.17
CA ALA A 177 -2.18 8.66 1.54
C ALA A 177 -2.67 9.74 2.52
N GLY A 178 -2.52 11.02 2.18
CA GLY A 178 -2.96 12.15 2.99
C GLY A 178 -4.47 12.15 3.26
N LYS A 179 -5.30 11.73 2.30
CA LYS A 179 -6.75 11.55 2.52
C LYS A 179 -7.04 10.61 3.70
N ARG A 180 -6.25 9.53 3.86
CA ARG A 180 -6.44 8.53 4.93
C ARG A 180 -6.05 9.04 6.32
N LEU A 181 -5.33 10.16 6.40
CA LEU A 181 -5.03 10.86 7.65
C LEU A 181 -6.16 11.78 8.12
N LEU A 182 -7.00 12.23 7.19
CA LEU A 182 -8.06 13.22 7.38
C LEU A 182 -9.45 12.61 7.30
N ASP A 183 -9.54 11.34 6.89
CA ASP A 183 -10.79 10.64 6.68
C ASP A 183 -11.64 10.69 7.96
N SER A 184 -12.86 11.20 7.82
CA SER A 184 -13.88 11.18 8.87
C SER A 184 -14.67 9.86 8.85
N GLY A 185 -14.37 8.99 7.88
CA GLY A 185 -14.83 7.61 7.83
C GLY A 185 -14.25 6.76 8.97
N PRO A 186 -14.68 5.50 9.04
CA PRO A 186 -14.38 4.64 10.18
C PRO A 186 -12.89 4.24 10.28
N LEU A 187 -12.12 4.33 9.20
CA LEU A 187 -10.72 3.92 9.16
C LEU A 187 -9.81 5.13 8.89
N ARG A 188 -9.06 5.52 9.92
CA ARG A 188 -8.05 6.59 9.86
C ARG A 188 -6.67 5.99 10.10
N LEU A 189 -5.70 6.33 9.23
CA LEU A 189 -4.31 5.87 9.36
C LEU A 189 -3.45 6.90 10.10
N ALA A 190 -2.41 6.41 10.78
CA ALA A 190 -1.31 7.24 11.25
C ALA A 190 -0.41 7.70 10.10
N PRO A 191 0.30 8.83 10.27
CA PRO A 191 1.25 9.31 9.25
C PRO A 191 2.24 8.24 8.79
N GLN A 192 2.78 7.47 9.74
CA GLN A 192 3.72 6.38 9.42
C GLN A 192 3.03 5.27 8.60
N GLU A 193 1.88 4.78 9.07
CA GLU A 193 1.07 3.75 8.39
C GLU A 193 0.68 4.18 6.97
N ALA A 194 0.34 5.45 6.76
CA ALA A 194 -0.03 5.97 5.44
C ALA A 194 1.17 6.01 4.46
N LEU A 195 2.40 6.26 4.94
CA LEU A 195 3.61 6.18 4.11
C LEU A 195 3.97 4.72 3.82
N GLU A 196 3.84 3.84 4.80
CA GLU A 196 4.03 2.39 4.64
C GLU A 196 3.05 1.83 3.60
N ALA A 197 1.80 2.31 3.61
CA ALA A 197 0.75 1.89 2.70
C ALA A 197 0.97 2.24 1.22
N ILE A 198 1.87 3.18 0.93
CA ILE A 198 2.31 3.49 -0.44
C ILE A 198 3.76 3.06 -0.71
N THR A 199 4.38 2.33 0.22
CA THR A 199 5.78 1.85 0.11
C THR A 199 5.90 0.37 0.49
N THR A 200 6.24 0.05 1.74
CA THR A 200 6.57 -1.32 2.17
C THR A 200 5.37 -2.26 2.13
N ASP A 201 4.19 -1.81 2.55
CA ASP A 201 2.98 -2.64 2.57
C ASP A 201 2.43 -2.85 1.16
N ALA A 202 2.52 -1.81 0.33
CA ALA A 202 2.25 -1.92 -1.09
C ALA A 202 3.17 -2.92 -1.78
N ALA A 203 4.47 -2.92 -1.46
CA ALA A 203 5.40 -3.94 -1.96
C ALA A 203 5.03 -5.35 -1.49
N PHE A 204 4.66 -5.51 -0.21
CA PHE A 204 4.22 -6.79 0.34
C PHE A 204 2.94 -7.30 -0.35
N ALA A 205 1.96 -6.42 -0.58
CA ALA A 205 0.69 -6.76 -1.23
C ALA A 205 0.90 -7.30 -2.66
N LEU A 206 1.97 -6.87 -3.34
CA LEU A 206 2.36 -7.35 -4.67
C LEU A 206 3.33 -8.54 -4.65
N GLY A 207 3.91 -8.89 -3.51
CA GLY A 207 5.03 -9.86 -3.45
C GLY A 207 6.35 -9.29 -3.97
N GLU A 208 6.50 -7.96 -4.00
CA GLU A 208 7.69 -7.25 -4.49
C GLU A 208 8.63 -6.80 -3.35
N GLU A 209 8.36 -7.20 -2.10
CA GLU A 209 9.10 -6.81 -0.89
C GLU A 209 10.56 -7.25 -0.89
N ALA A 210 11.01 -8.07 -1.85
CA ALA A 210 12.42 -8.42 -2.06
C ALA A 210 13.18 -7.38 -2.90
N SER A 211 12.47 -6.50 -3.63
CA SER A 211 13.08 -5.55 -4.58
C SER A 211 12.81 -4.08 -4.27
N ARG A 212 11.62 -3.75 -3.74
CA ARG A 212 11.13 -2.37 -3.52
C ARG A 212 10.50 -2.20 -2.14
N GLY A 213 10.05 -0.98 -1.83
CA GLY A 213 9.30 -0.65 -0.61
C GLY A 213 10.15 -0.19 0.56
N VAL A 214 11.48 -0.42 0.54
CA VAL A 214 12.41 0.00 1.60
C VAL A 214 13.73 0.53 1.03
N ILE A 215 14.36 1.47 1.73
CA ILE A 215 15.75 1.91 1.49
C ILE A 215 16.65 1.07 2.38
N ALA A 216 17.28 0.03 1.82
CA ALA A 216 18.15 -0.86 2.58
C ALA A 216 19.23 -1.50 1.68
N PRO A 217 20.36 -1.95 2.25
CA PRO A 217 21.36 -2.73 1.51
C PRO A 217 20.75 -3.92 0.75
N GLY A 218 21.22 -4.13 -0.47
CA GLY A 218 20.73 -5.16 -1.40
C GLY A 218 19.50 -4.75 -2.22
N ARG A 219 18.89 -3.58 -1.97
CA ARG A 219 17.73 -3.10 -2.74
C ARG A 219 18.15 -2.23 -3.91
N ARG A 220 17.29 -2.13 -4.93
CA ARG A 220 17.52 -1.19 -6.03
C ARG A 220 17.47 0.24 -5.51
N ALA A 221 18.36 1.08 -6.02
CA ALA A 221 18.38 2.51 -5.70
C ALA A 221 17.28 3.22 -6.50
N THR A 222 16.05 3.10 -5.98
CA THR A 222 14.83 3.77 -6.48
C THR A 222 14.20 4.55 -5.33
N PHE A 223 14.05 5.85 -5.50
CA PHE A 223 13.59 6.76 -4.44
C PHE A 223 12.48 7.68 -4.92
N ALA A 224 11.59 8.06 -4.01
CA ALA A 224 10.84 9.30 -4.12
C ALA A 224 11.68 10.41 -3.46
N VAL A 225 11.94 11.50 -4.20
CA VAL A 225 12.72 12.64 -3.71
C VAL A 225 11.78 13.83 -3.53
N LEU A 226 11.42 14.10 -2.29
CA LEU A 226 10.40 15.07 -1.91
C LEU A 226 11.04 16.42 -1.54
N ASP A 227 10.30 17.51 -1.73
CA ASP A 227 10.70 18.86 -1.34
C ASP A 227 10.67 19.09 0.18
N ARG A 228 9.94 18.26 0.93
CA ARG A 228 9.83 18.28 2.39
C ARG A 228 9.46 16.92 2.96
N ASN A 229 9.66 16.76 4.26
CA ASN A 229 9.36 15.52 4.98
C ASN A 229 7.86 15.41 5.29
N PRO A 230 7.13 14.38 4.79
CA PRO A 230 5.71 14.19 5.11
C PRO A 230 5.44 14.05 6.61
N LEU A 231 6.32 13.39 7.38
CA LEU A 231 6.16 13.23 8.83
C LEU A 231 6.35 14.52 9.63
N ALA A 232 6.94 15.55 9.01
CA ALA A 232 7.08 16.89 9.58
C ALA A 232 6.10 17.90 8.94
N THR A 233 5.15 17.41 8.12
CA THR A 233 4.21 18.22 7.35
C THR A 233 2.77 17.93 7.81
N PRO A 234 1.93 18.94 8.08
CA PRO A 234 0.53 18.72 8.44
C PRO A 234 -0.23 17.91 7.39
N ALA A 235 -1.10 17.01 7.84
CA ALA A 235 -1.81 16.04 6.99
C ALA A 235 -2.58 16.70 5.83
N GLU A 236 -3.20 17.86 6.08
CA GLU A 236 -3.97 18.66 5.11
C GLU A 236 -3.13 19.15 3.93
N THR A 237 -1.81 19.16 4.10
CA THR A 237 -0.87 19.72 3.12
C THR A 237 -0.03 18.65 2.41
N TRP A 238 -0.26 17.36 2.70
CA TRP A 238 0.46 16.27 2.02
C TRP A 238 0.26 16.28 0.50
N ALA A 239 -0.94 16.66 0.03
CA ALA A 239 -1.22 16.78 -1.40
C ALA A 239 -0.40 17.87 -2.11
N ALA A 240 0.20 18.80 -1.37
CA ALA A 240 1.05 19.87 -1.90
C ALA A 240 2.55 19.56 -1.83
N ILE A 241 2.94 18.41 -1.25
CA ILE A 241 4.32 17.95 -1.25
C ILE A 241 4.71 17.61 -2.69
N SER A 242 5.72 18.31 -3.20
CA SER A 242 6.23 18.07 -4.54
C SER A 242 7.38 17.07 -4.49
N GLY A 243 7.54 16.29 -5.55
CA GLY A 243 8.63 15.32 -5.62
C GLY A 243 8.85 14.77 -7.01
N GLU A 244 9.96 14.07 -7.15
CA GLU A 244 10.37 13.41 -8.37
C GLU A 244 10.80 11.97 -8.07
N ALA A 245 10.65 11.09 -9.06
CA ALA A 245 11.16 9.74 -8.98
C ALA A 245 12.63 9.73 -9.38
N PHE A 246 13.46 9.12 -8.56
CA PHE A 246 14.84 8.80 -8.90
C PHE A 246 14.99 7.29 -9.12
N SER A 247 15.65 6.92 -10.20
CA SER A 247 16.10 5.55 -10.44
C SER A 247 17.45 5.57 -11.14
N THR A 248 18.36 4.73 -10.67
CA THR A 248 19.55 4.37 -11.44
C THR A 248 19.12 3.39 -12.52
N ALA A 249 19.04 3.84 -13.77
CA ALA A 249 18.88 2.92 -14.89
C ALA A 249 19.99 1.87 -14.83
N ALA A 250 19.66 0.61 -15.13
CA ALA A 250 20.68 -0.41 -15.38
C ALA A 250 21.52 0.09 -16.57
N GLN A 251 22.74 0.55 -16.30
CA GLN A 251 23.75 0.72 -17.33
C GLN A 251 24.36 -0.64 -17.65
#